data_AF-A0AA39PK17-F1
#
_entry.id   AF-A0AA39PK17-F1
#
_cell.length_a   1.000
_cell.length_b   1.000
_cell.length_c   1.000
_cell.angle_alpha   90.00
_cell.angle_beta   90.00
_cell.angle_gamma   90.00
#
_symmetry.space_group_name_H-M   'P 1'
#
loop_
_entity.id
_entity.type
_entity.pdbx_description
1 polymer ?
#
loop_
_entity_poly.entity_id
_entity_poly.type
_entity_poly.pdbx_seq_one_letter_code
_entity_poly.pdbx_strand_id
1 'polypeptide(L)'
;MYYTYLARRKPFHYGTQTTIVVLTSGSDTNLQALIDAQNTPALPNVEISLVLSNRKAAYEKLDLVVLAGWMHVLGEGFWDLVYIKERPIPVINLHPALPGEFDGVNGIERAYEAVQKGEITRSGTMVDGGEPLVVTEMPFEGNEALEAYEERLHKAEWEIIVTGAKMVLDKFGCPKPVISHTLRKKKSRGNL
;
A
#
# COMPACT_ATOMS: atom_id res chain seq x y z
N MET A 1 -47.37 22.49 14.46
CA MET A 1 -47.38 22.05 13.05
C MET A 1 -46.05 21.36 12.80
N TYR A 2 -46.08 20.06 12.51
CA TYR A 2 -44.95 19.13 12.34
C TYR A 2 -44.04 19.51 11.17
N TYR A 3 -42.74 19.17 11.23
CA TYR A 3 -42.04 18.47 10.13
C TYR A 3 -40.75 17.79 10.66
N THR A 4 -40.85 16.48 10.92
CA THR A 4 -39.71 15.56 11.04
C THR A 4 -39.23 15.23 9.63
N TYR A 5 -38.01 15.63 9.27
CA TYR A 5 -37.38 15.24 8.00
C TYR A 5 -36.76 13.86 8.15
N LEU A 6 -37.58 12.81 8.05
CA LEU A 6 -37.11 11.46 7.77
C LEU A 6 -36.77 11.38 6.28
N ALA A 7 -35.55 11.82 5.93
CA ALA A 7 -34.95 11.45 4.66
C ALA A 7 -34.76 9.93 4.66
N ARG A 8 -35.69 9.21 4.03
CA ARG A 8 -35.50 7.81 3.62
C ARG A 8 -34.30 7.78 2.68
N ARG A 9 -33.10 7.60 3.24
CA ARG A 9 -31.92 7.24 2.45
C ARG A 9 -32.29 5.96 1.71
N LYS A 10 -32.13 5.97 0.38
CA LYS A 10 -32.22 4.75 -0.42
C LYS A 10 -31.31 3.70 0.23
N PRO A 11 -31.72 2.42 0.31
CA PRO A 11 -30.83 1.38 0.80
C PRO A 11 -29.55 1.40 -0.04
N PHE A 12 -28.42 1.58 0.63
CA PHE A 12 -27.11 1.39 0.01
C PHE A 12 -27.12 -0.03 -0.57
N HIS A 13 -26.84 -0.15 -1.88
CA HIS A 13 -26.57 -1.46 -2.46
C HIS A 13 -25.21 -1.88 -1.91
N TYR A 14 -25.23 -2.67 -0.84
CA TYR A 14 -24.03 -3.36 -0.41
C TYR A 14 -23.74 -4.43 -1.46
N GLY A 15 -22.59 -4.32 -2.11
CA GLY A 15 -21.91 -5.52 -2.57
C GLY A 15 -21.73 -6.46 -1.36
N THR A 16 -21.24 -7.68 -1.58
CA THR A 16 -21.01 -8.64 -0.50
C THR A 16 -20.08 -8.13 0.61
N GLN A 17 -19.43 -6.97 0.41
CA GLN A 17 -18.51 -6.29 1.32
C GLN A 17 -18.75 -4.77 1.32
N THR A 18 -18.71 -4.17 2.51
CA THR A 18 -18.90 -2.76 2.80
C THR A 18 -17.57 -2.11 3.13
N THR A 19 -17.15 -1.10 2.38
CA THR A 19 -15.88 -0.41 2.65
C THR A 19 -16.11 0.88 3.46
N ILE A 20 -15.31 1.09 4.51
CA ILE A 20 -15.36 2.27 5.37
C ILE A 20 -13.99 2.94 5.49
N VAL A 21 -14.00 4.24 5.79
CA VAL A 21 -12.80 5.06 6.08
C VAL A 21 -12.87 5.53 7.53
N VAL A 22 -11.76 5.46 8.25
CA VAL A 22 -11.68 5.87 9.66
C VAL A 22 -10.73 7.07 9.80
N LEU A 23 -11.20 8.16 10.39
CA LEU A 23 -10.37 9.31 10.74
C LEU A 23 -10.04 9.28 12.23
N THR A 24 -8.76 9.42 12.59
CA THR A 24 -8.33 9.43 13.99
C THR A 24 -7.47 10.66 14.33
N SER A 25 -7.53 11.07 15.60
CA SER A 25 -6.69 12.13 16.17
C SER A 25 -6.20 11.80 17.59
N GLY A 26 -6.45 10.57 18.07
CA GLY A 26 -6.40 10.14 19.46
C GLY A 26 -5.46 8.96 19.74
N SER A 27 -5.66 8.25 20.85
CA SER A 27 -4.89 7.06 21.29
C SER A 27 -5.20 5.77 20.51
N ASP A 28 -5.89 5.89 19.38
CA ASP A 28 -6.31 4.82 18.46
C ASP A 28 -7.08 3.64 19.07
N THR A 29 -7.56 3.72 20.32
CA THR A 29 -8.33 2.63 20.96
C THR A 29 -9.66 2.35 20.26
N ASN A 30 -10.32 3.38 19.71
CA ASN A 30 -11.54 3.21 18.92
C ASN A 30 -11.25 2.63 17.54
N LEU A 31 -10.12 3.00 16.93
CA LEU A 31 -9.68 2.39 15.68
C LEU A 31 -9.39 0.90 15.89
N GLN A 32 -8.68 0.55 16.97
CA GLN A 32 -8.42 -0.85 17.31
C GLN A 32 -9.72 -1.63 17.50
N ALA A 33 -10.72 -1.07 18.21
CA ALA A 33 -12.02 -1.72 18.37
C ALA A 33 -12.74 -1.95 17.03
N LEU A 34 -12.62 -1.02 16.07
CA LEU A 34 -13.19 -1.19 14.73
C LEU A 34 -12.43 -2.25 13.91
N ILE A 35 -11.09 -2.29 14.00
CA ILE A 35 -10.25 -3.32 13.37
C ILE A 35 -10.61 -4.70 13.93
N ASP A 36 -10.73 -4.82 15.26
CA ASP A 36 -11.03 -6.09 15.93
C ASP A 36 -12.44 -6.59 15.61
N ALA A 37 -13.40 -5.68 15.42
CA ALA A 37 -14.78 -6.02 15.08
C ALA A 37 -14.97 -6.34 13.59
N GLN A 38 -14.06 -5.92 12.72
CA GLN A 38 -14.10 -6.19 11.28
C GLN A 38 -14.21 -7.70 10.99
N ASN A 39 -15.11 -8.08 10.10
CA ASN A 39 -15.37 -9.49 9.74
C ASN A 39 -15.82 -10.38 10.92
N THR A 40 -16.40 -9.78 11.96
CA THR A 40 -17.09 -10.47 13.06
C THR A 40 -18.61 -10.27 12.97
N PRO A 41 -19.44 -10.96 13.78
CA PRO A 41 -20.89 -10.71 13.82
C PRO A 41 -21.28 -9.28 14.21
N ALA A 42 -20.39 -8.51 14.86
CA ALA A 42 -20.65 -7.11 15.21
C ALA A 42 -20.48 -6.14 14.02
N LEU A 43 -19.56 -6.44 13.09
CA LEU A 43 -19.38 -5.72 11.82
C LEU A 43 -19.17 -6.74 10.68
N PRO A 44 -20.23 -7.46 10.28
CA PRO A 44 -20.11 -8.47 9.24
C PRO A 44 -19.91 -7.80 7.89
N ASN A 45 -19.05 -8.37 7.05
CA ASN A 45 -18.81 -7.91 5.68
C ASN A 45 -18.38 -6.44 5.62
N VAL A 46 -17.55 -5.98 6.56
CA VAL A 46 -16.98 -4.62 6.56
C VAL A 46 -15.48 -4.70 6.33
N GLU A 47 -14.94 -3.75 5.58
CA GLU A 47 -13.51 -3.55 5.37
C GLU A 47 -13.12 -2.08 5.64
N ILE A 48 -12.09 -1.86 6.44
CA ILE A 48 -11.43 -0.57 6.64
C ILE A 48 -10.37 -0.44 5.55
N SER A 49 -10.64 0.34 4.50
CA SER A 49 -9.69 0.52 3.39
C SER A 49 -8.65 1.59 3.64
N LEU A 50 -8.97 2.57 4.49
CA LEU A 50 -8.09 3.70 4.76
C LEU A 50 -8.30 4.21 6.19
N VAL A 51 -7.17 4.47 6.86
CA VAL A 51 -7.13 5.21 8.11
C VAL A 51 -6.38 6.51 7.87
N LEU A 52 -7.03 7.64 8.14
CA LEU A 52 -6.42 8.97 8.07
C LEU A 52 -6.21 9.49 9.48
N SER A 53 -4.95 9.75 9.85
CA SER A 53 -4.62 10.39 11.12
C SER A 53 -3.96 11.73 10.89
N ASN A 54 -4.23 12.70 11.76
CA ASN A 54 -3.52 13.98 11.81
C ASN A 54 -2.43 14.00 12.90
N ARG A 55 -2.09 12.85 13.49
CA ARG A 55 -1.11 12.74 14.58
C ARG A 55 0.17 12.08 14.09
N LYS A 56 1.30 12.66 14.48
CA LYS A 56 2.64 12.11 14.20
C LYS A 56 2.80 10.65 14.64
N ALA A 57 2.23 10.29 15.80
CA ALA A 57 2.29 8.94 16.37
C ALA A 57 1.64 7.85 15.49
N ALA A 58 0.73 8.19 14.58
CA ALA A 58 0.19 7.21 13.64
C ALA A 58 1.24 6.78 12.60
N TYR A 59 2.12 7.69 12.21
CA TYR A 59 3.22 7.41 11.27
C TYR A 59 4.40 6.68 11.94
N GLU A 60 4.54 6.79 13.26
CA GLU A 60 5.58 6.07 14.03
C GLU A 60 5.46 4.54 13.96
N LYS A 61 4.32 4.01 13.50
CA LYS A 61 4.09 2.57 13.29
C LYS A 61 4.24 2.14 11.83
N LEU A 62 4.49 3.06 10.90
CA LEU A 62 4.65 2.72 9.48
C LEU A 62 6.00 2.04 9.27
N ASP A 63 6.01 0.91 8.57
CA ASP A 63 7.23 0.16 8.27
C ASP A 63 7.69 0.34 6.82
N LEU A 64 6.78 0.73 5.91
CA LEU A 64 7.05 0.90 4.49
C LEU A 64 5.97 1.79 3.85
N VAL A 65 6.37 2.65 2.92
CA VAL A 65 5.47 3.29 1.94
C VAL A 65 5.74 2.67 0.57
N VAL A 66 4.68 2.27 -0.13
CA VAL A 66 4.75 1.74 -1.49
C VAL A 66 3.99 2.68 -2.42
N LEU A 67 4.68 3.21 -3.43
CA LEU A 67 4.10 4.01 -4.50
C LEU A 67 3.87 3.08 -5.71
N ALA A 68 2.59 2.83 -6.00
CA ALA A 68 2.15 1.95 -7.09
C ALA A 68 1.25 2.75 -8.02
N GLY A 69 1.81 3.27 -9.12
CA GLY A 69 1.07 4.14 -10.05
C GLY A 69 0.81 5.55 -9.49
N TRP A 70 1.64 6.03 -8.56
CA TRP A 70 1.53 7.39 -8.03
C TRP A 70 2.07 8.41 -9.05
N MET A 71 1.19 9.19 -9.68
CA MET A 71 1.53 10.10 -10.78
C MET A 71 1.76 11.57 -10.35
N HIS A 72 2.14 11.80 -9.09
CA HIS A 72 2.34 13.16 -8.57
C HIS A 72 3.71 13.31 -7.89
N VAL A 73 4.24 14.53 -7.88
CA VAL A 73 5.43 14.85 -7.09
C VAL A 73 5.05 14.91 -5.61
N LEU A 74 5.81 14.19 -4.77
CA LEU A 74 5.67 14.25 -3.32
C LEU A 74 6.31 15.55 -2.79
N GLY A 75 5.53 16.36 -2.08
CA GLY A 75 6.00 17.61 -1.49
C GLY A 75 6.87 17.41 -0.25
N GLU A 76 7.57 18.46 0.16
CA GLU A 76 8.49 18.46 1.33
C GLU A 76 7.84 17.92 2.60
N GLY A 77 6.57 18.27 2.86
CA GLY A 77 5.86 17.80 4.04
C GLY A 77 5.69 16.27 4.08
N PHE A 78 5.63 15.57 2.94
CA PHE A 78 5.66 14.12 2.93
C PHE A 78 7.04 13.60 3.33
N TRP A 79 8.09 14.19 2.77
CA TRP A 79 9.47 13.79 3.06
C TRP A 79 9.84 14.02 4.52
N ASP A 80 9.35 15.10 5.14
CA ASP A 80 9.50 15.34 6.58
C ASP A 80 8.82 14.26 7.45
N LEU A 81 7.74 13.66 6.94
CA LEU A 81 7.03 12.59 7.65
C LEU A 81 7.76 11.25 7.57
N VAL A 82 8.37 10.93 6.43
CA VAL A 82 9.04 9.63 6.23
C VAL A 82 10.54 9.65 6.54
N TYR A 83 11.22 10.78 6.41
CA TYR A 83 12.63 10.94 6.75
C TYR A 83 12.85 11.47 8.17
N ILE A 84 12.28 10.78 9.16
CA ILE A 84 12.54 11.09 10.57
C ILE A 84 13.93 10.56 10.92
N LYS A 85 14.84 11.43 11.39
CA LYS A 85 16.26 11.10 11.68
C LYS A 85 16.46 9.82 12.52
N GLU A 86 15.57 9.58 13.46
CA GLU A 86 15.67 8.46 14.41
C GLU A 86 15.16 7.14 13.82
N ARG A 87 14.23 7.21 12.85
CA ARG A 87 13.64 6.03 12.19
C ARG A 87 13.08 6.44 10.82
N PRO A 88 13.91 6.46 9.76
CA PRO A 88 13.41 6.70 8.42
C PRO A 88 12.47 5.56 8.01
N ILE A 89 11.31 5.92 7.49
CA ILE A 89 10.36 4.98 6.90
C ILE A 89 10.79 4.80 5.45
N PRO A 90 11.15 3.58 5.02
CA PRO A 90 11.52 3.35 3.63
C PRO A 90 10.33 3.63 2.71
N VAL A 91 10.63 4.24 1.56
CA VAL A 91 9.67 4.48 0.48
C VAL A 91 10.18 3.71 -0.72
N ILE A 92 9.33 2.89 -1.34
CA ILE A 92 9.62 2.26 -2.62
C ILE A 92 8.63 2.73 -3.69
N ASN A 93 9.09 2.84 -4.92
CA ASN A 93 8.28 3.20 -6.07
C ASN A 93 8.43 2.16 -7.18
N LEU A 94 7.32 1.74 -7.76
CA LEU A 94 7.31 0.91 -8.96
C LEU A 94 7.38 1.82 -10.19
N HIS A 95 8.28 1.51 -11.12
CA HIS A 95 8.40 2.16 -12.41
C HIS A 95 8.13 1.14 -13.53
N PRO A 96 7.28 1.45 -14.53
CA PRO A 96 7.11 0.64 -15.73
C PRO A 96 8.26 0.87 -16.73
N ALA A 97 9.48 0.97 -16.23
CA ALA A 97 10.68 1.22 -17.01
C ALA A 97 11.92 0.63 -16.32
N LEU A 98 13.00 0.51 -17.08
CA LEU A 98 14.32 0.18 -16.57
C LEU A 98 15.00 1.40 -15.93
N PRO A 99 16.02 1.21 -15.07
CA PRO A 99 16.71 2.32 -14.43
C PRO A 99 17.26 3.35 -15.43
N GLY A 100 16.84 4.61 -15.27
CA GLY A 100 17.28 5.74 -16.12
C GLY A 100 16.67 5.75 -17.52
N GLU A 101 15.69 4.88 -17.79
CA GLU A 101 14.99 4.81 -19.07
C GLU A 101 13.54 5.26 -18.90
N PHE A 102 12.99 5.96 -19.90
CA PHE A 102 11.57 6.31 -20.00
C PHE A 102 10.90 6.86 -18.72
N ASP A 103 11.62 7.67 -17.94
CA ASP A 103 11.09 8.30 -16.73
C ASP A 103 9.84 9.16 -17.00
N GLY A 104 8.93 9.19 -16.04
CA GLY A 104 7.72 10.02 -16.07
C GLY A 104 6.52 9.34 -16.73
N VAL A 105 5.56 10.15 -17.17
CA VAL A 105 4.28 9.67 -17.71
C VAL A 105 4.47 8.89 -19.02
N ASN A 106 3.55 7.97 -19.28
CA ASN A 106 3.49 7.19 -20.53
C ASN A 106 4.81 6.48 -20.86
N GLY A 107 5.44 5.88 -19.85
CA GLY A 107 6.74 5.20 -20.00
C GLY A 107 6.65 3.98 -20.94
N ILE A 108 5.56 3.23 -20.84
CA ILE A 108 5.36 2.00 -21.62
C ILE A 108 5.17 2.33 -23.10
N GLU A 109 4.33 3.31 -23.40
CA GLU A 109 4.03 3.74 -24.78
C GLU A 109 5.28 4.31 -25.45
N ARG A 110 6.06 5.11 -24.73
CA ARG A 110 7.33 5.64 -25.27
C ARG A 110 8.36 4.54 -25.51
N ALA A 111 8.45 3.54 -24.62
CA ALA A 111 9.30 2.38 -24.84
C ALA A 111 8.84 1.59 -26.07
N TYR A 112 7.54 1.37 -26.21
CA TYR A 112 6.96 0.68 -27.36
C TYR A 112 7.23 1.44 -28.67
N GLU A 113 7.05 2.77 -28.71
CA GLU A 113 7.39 3.60 -29.87
C GLU A 113 8.88 3.50 -30.26
N ALA A 114 9.79 3.47 -29.28
CA ALA A 114 11.22 3.32 -29.52
C ALA A 114 11.56 1.96 -30.15
N VAL A 115 10.86 0.89 -29.75
CA VAL A 115 10.99 -0.43 -30.38
C VAL A 115 10.50 -0.41 -31.82
N GLN A 116 9.36 0.21 -32.09
CA GLN A 116 8.82 0.32 -33.45
C GLN A 116 9.77 1.09 -34.38
N LYS A 117 10.60 1.99 -33.82
CA LYS A 117 11.67 2.69 -34.55
C LYS A 117 12.99 1.90 -34.63
N GLY A 118 13.09 0.75 -33.95
CA GLY A 118 14.30 -0.06 -33.86
C GLY A 118 15.40 0.53 -32.99
N GLU A 119 15.08 1.48 -32.10
CA GLU A 119 16.03 2.16 -31.22
C GLU A 119 16.41 1.27 -30.02
N ILE A 120 15.47 0.47 -29.54
CA ILE A 120 15.65 -0.51 -28.47
C ILE A 120 14.99 -1.83 -28.84
N THR A 121 15.40 -2.91 -28.18
CA THR A 121 14.84 -4.26 -28.37
C THR A 121 14.16 -4.81 -27.12
N ARG A 122 14.19 -4.04 -26.03
CA ARG A 122 13.77 -4.44 -24.69
C ARG A 122 13.34 -3.22 -23.90
N SER A 123 12.49 -3.43 -22.92
CA SER A 123 12.27 -2.49 -21.81
C SER A 123 12.13 -3.35 -20.55
N GLY A 124 11.35 -2.93 -19.57
CA GLY A 124 11.20 -3.66 -18.32
C GLY A 124 10.57 -2.81 -17.25
N THR A 125 10.66 -3.27 -16.02
CA THR A 125 10.10 -2.61 -14.85
C THR A 125 11.07 -2.72 -13.68
N MET A 126 11.04 -1.72 -12.78
CA MET A 126 11.85 -1.71 -11.57
C MET A 126 11.07 -1.28 -10.34
N VAL A 127 11.51 -1.76 -9.18
CA VAL A 127 11.21 -1.16 -7.88
C VAL A 127 12.42 -0.34 -7.45
N ASP A 128 12.22 0.94 -7.20
CA ASP A 128 13.23 1.89 -6.72
C ASP A 128 13.01 2.23 -5.24
N GLY A 129 14.06 2.21 -4.44
CA GLY A 129 14.07 2.66 -3.03
C GLY A 129 15.02 3.83 -2.77
N GLY A 130 15.36 4.60 -3.81
CA GLY A 130 16.46 5.56 -3.88
C GLY A 130 17.63 5.05 -4.74
N GLU A 131 17.76 3.73 -4.84
CA GLU A 131 18.55 2.99 -5.82
C GLU A 131 17.70 1.81 -6.32
N PRO A 132 17.92 1.31 -7.56
CA PRO A 132 17.18 0.15 -8.07
C PRO A 132 17.29 -1.07 -7.14
N LEU A 133 16.15 -1.55 -6.64
CA LEU A 133 16.06 -2.65 -5.69
C LEU A 133 15.78 -3.99 -6.39
N VAL A 134 14.81 -4.01 -7.30
CA VAL A 134 14.44 -5.16 -8.12
C VAL A 134 14.22 -4.65 -9.54
N VAL A 135 14.81 -5.34 -10.52
CA VAL A 135 14.69 -4.98 -11.94
C VAL A 135 14.33 -6.24 -12.71
N THR A 136 13.29 -6.16 -13.52
CA THR A 136 12.94 -7.19 -14.50
C THR A 136 13.03 -6.59 -15.88
N GLU A 137 13.94 -7.14 -16.68
CA GLU A 137 14.07 -6.83 -18.10
C GLU A 137 13.14 -7.71 -18.92
N MET A 138 12.45 -7.13 -19.89
CA MET A 138 11.51 -7.82 -20.74
C MET A 138 11.73 -7.46 -22.21
N PRO A 139 12.06 -8.44 -23.07
CA PRO A 139 12.16 -8.20 -24.50
C PRO A 139 10.77 -7.96 -25.11
N PHE A 140 10.76 -7.24 -26.23
CA PHE A 140 9.57 -7.15 -27.07
C PHE A 140 9.51 -8.36 -28.02
N GLU A 141 8.33 -8.94 -28.17
CA GLU A 141 8.07 -10.12 -28.99
C GLU A 141 7.60 -9.73 -30.40
N GLY A 142 8.50 -9.73 -31.37
CA GLY A 142 8.15 -9.62 -32.80
C GLY A 142 7.19 -8.44 -33.11
N ASN A 143 6.01 -8.76 -33.65
CA ASN A 143 4.95 -7.79 -33.95
C ASN A 143 3.83 -7.81 -32.88
N GLU A 144 4.17 -8.05 -31.61
CA GLU A 144 3.17 -7.96 -30.54
C GLU A 144 2.54 -6.56 -30.48
N ALA A 145 1.25 -6.51 -30.13
CA ALA A 145 0.55 -5.26 -29.92
C ALA A 145 0.94 -4.63 -28.57
N LEU A 146 0.82 -3.30 -28.47
CA LEU A 146 1.11 -2.56 -27.24
C LEU A 146 0.36 -3.15 -26.03
N GLU A 147 -0.92 -3.45 -26.21
CA GLU A 147 -1.77 -3.99 -25.14
C GLU A 147 -1.29 -5.36 -24.64
N ALA A 148 -0.73 -6.18 -25.55
CA ALA A 148 -0.18 -7.49 -25.19
C ALA A 148 1.15 -7.35 -24.42
N TYR A 149 1.99 -6.39 -24.83
CA TYR A 149 3.22 -6.06 -24.11
C TYR A 149 2.91 -5.50 -22.71
N GLU A 150 1.97 -4.56 -22.61
CA GLU A 150 1.49 -3.99 -21.34
C GLU A 150 1.00 -5.07 -20.39
N GLU A 151 0.18 -6.02 -20.86
CA GLU A 151 -0.33 -7.10 -20.00
C GLU A 151 0.79 -7.98 -19.43
N ARG A 152 1.83 -8.27 -20.22
CA ARG A 152 3.01 -8.99 -19.75
C ARG A 152 3.82 -8.16 -18.74
N LEU A 153 3.99 -6.87 -19.02
CA LEU A 153 4.75 -5.97 -18.15
C LEU A 153 4.08 -5.84 -16.79
N HIS A 154 2.75 -5.68 -16.77
CA HIS A 154 1.96 -5.64 -15.53
C HIS A 154 2.10 -6.92 -14.69
N LYS A 155 2.19 -8.10 -15.33
CA LYS A 155 2.45 -9.35 -14.59
C LYS A 155 3.82 -9.31 -13.91
N ALA A 156 4.86 -8.83 -14.60
CA ALA A 156 6.18 -8.64 -14.01
C ALA A 156 6.16 -7.59 -12.88
N GLU A 157 5.43 -6.49 -13.05
CA GLU A 157 5.24 -5.45 -12.02
C GLU A 157 4.66 -6.01 -10.73
N TRP A 158 3.61 -6.83 -10.82
CA TRP A 158 2.98 -7.45 -9.64
C TRP A 158 3.94 -8.35 -8.87
N GLU A 159 4.81 -9.06 -9.59
CA GLU A 159 5.82 -9.92 -8.96
C GLU A 159 6.91 -9.08 -8.28
N ILE A 160 7.44 -8.07 -8.96
CA ILE A 160 8.56 -7.29 -8.41
C ILE A 160 8.14 -6.34 -7.30
N ILE A 161 6.93 -5.78 -7.32
CA ILE A 161 6.46 -4.88 -6.26
C ILE A 161 6.31 -5.62 -4.92
N VAL A 162 5.80 -6.87 -4.97
CA VAL A 162 5.71 -7.74 -3.79
C VAL A 162 7.11 -8.16 -3.33
N THR A 163 7.99 -8.52 -4.26
CA THR A 163 9.37 -8.90 -3.96
C THR A 163 10.14 -7.76 -3.30
N GLY A 164 10.06 -6.54 -3.87
CA GLY A 164 10.70 -5.35 -3.33
C GLY A 164 10.17 -4.98 -1.95
N ALA A 165 8.85 -4.99 -1.75
CA ALA A 165 8.25 -4.76 -0.44
C ALA A 165 8.74 -5.76 0.61
N LYS A 166 8.78 -7.06 0.26
CA LYS A 166 9.31 -8.10 1.13
C LYS A 166 10.78 -7.85 1.49
N MET A 167 11.64 -7.57 0.50
CA MET A 167 13.06 -7.31 0.73
C MET A 167 13.30 -6.16 1.71
N VAL A 168 12.53 -5.07 1.58
CA VAL A 168 12.63 -3.93 2.48
C VAL A 168 12.15 -4.31 3.88
N LEU A 169 11.00 -4.96 4.01
CA LEU A 169 10.46 -5.37 5.31
C LEU A 169 11.36 -6.38 6.04
N ASP A 170 12.01 -7.28 5.33
CA ASP A 170 12.97 -8.24 5.89
C ASP A 170 14.26 -7.53 6.37
N LYS A 171 14.72 -6.50 5.65
CA LYS A 171 15.96 -5.76 5.96
C LYS A 171 15.81 -4.80 7.13
N PHE A 172 14.66 -4.12 7.25
CA PHE A 172 14.40 -3.14 8.31
C PHE A 172 13.67 -3.73 9.52
N GLY A 173 13.20 -4.98 9.41
CA GLY A 173 12.59 -5.74 10.49
C GLY A 173 11.20 -5.23 10.85
N CYS A 174 10.15 -5.99 10.52
CA CYS A 174 8.84 -5.74 11.12
C CYS A 174 8.97 -5.85 12.65
N PRO A 175 8.50 -4.85 13.45
CA PRO A 175 8.45 -4.98 14.89
C PRO A 175 7.63 -6.23 15.24
N LYS A 176 8.29 -7.28 15.75
CA LYS A 176 7.58 -8.48 16.19
C LYS A 176 6.50 -8.03 17.17
N PRO A 177 5.22 -8.43 17.00
CA PRO A 177 4.19 -8.10 17.97
C PRO A 177 4.66 -8.59 19.34
N VAL A 178 4.82 -7.68 20.29
CA VAL A 178 5.07 -8.04 21.68
C VAL A 178 3.78 -8.63 22.21
N ILE A 179 3.59 -9.95 22.04
CA ILE A 179 2.50 -10.66 22.71
C ILE A 179 2.88 -10.77 24.19
N SER A 180 2.52 -9.75 24.98
CA SER A 180 2.66 -9.80 26.43
C SER A 180 1.63 -10.79 26.99
N HIS A 181 2.01 -12.05 27.15
CA HIS A 181 1.25 -13.00 27.96
C HIS A 181 1.40 -12.62 29.44
N THR A 182 0.52 -11.74 29.93
CA THR A 182 0.35 -11.61 31.38
C THR A 182 -0.52 -12.76 31.85
N LEU A 183 0.10 -13.88 32.20
CA LEU A 183 -0.54 -14.92 33.01
C LEU A 183 -0.87 -14.32 34.39
N ARG A 184 -2.08 -13.79 34.57
CA ARG A 184 -2.61 -13.57 35.92
C ARG A 184 -2.87 -14.94 36.54
N LYS A 185 -2.02 -15.31 37.51
CA LYS A 185 -2.24 -16.46 38.39
C LYS A 185 -3.65 -16.39 38.97
N LYS A 186 -4.47 -17.41 38.73
CA LYS A 186 -5.68 -17.67 39.53
C LYS A 186 -5.21 -17.84 40.99
N LYS A 187 -5.65 -16.95 41.88
CA LYS A 187 -5.64 -17.23 43.32
C LYS A 187 -6.61 -18.41 43.54
N SER A 188 -6.07 -19.60 43.78
CA SER A 188 -6.83 -20.69 44.34
C SER A 188 -7.32 -20.27 45.73
N ARG A 189 -8.63 -20.38 45.94
CA ARG A 189 -9.21 -20.39 47.29
C ARG A 189 -8.74 -21.69 47.96
N GLY A 190 -7.95 -21.57 49.02
CA GLY A 190 -7.67 -22.65 49.94
C GLY A 190 -8.57 -22.49 51.17
N ASN A 191 -9.37 -23.52 51.45
CA ASN A 191 -10.09 -23.71 52.70
C ASN A 191 -9.08 -23.99 53.84
N LEU A 192 -9.26 -23.29 54.97
CA LEU A 192 -9.32 -23.79 56.35
C LEU A 192 -9.58 -22.60 57.28
#